data_AF-A0A956JTZ4-F1
#
_entry.id   AF-A0A956JTZ4-F1
#
_cell.length_a   1.000
_cell.length_b   1.000
_cell.length_c   1.000
_cell.angle_alpha   90.00
_cell.angle_beta   90.00
_cell.angle_gamma   90.00
#
_symmetry.space_group_name_H-M   'P 1'
#
loop_
_entity.id
_entity.type
_entity.pdbx_description
1 polymer ?
#
loop_
_entity_poly.entity_id
_entity_poly.type
_entity_poly.pdbx_seq_one_letter_code
_entity_poly.pdbx_strand_id
1 'polypeptide(L)'
;MRGIDGFEHSDGDAAQAAITTLLSTVFADTRRWARATSREARALVGELGGAALEAMYAGDSAAQRARVLALCRRMDAVADRDDYSSTTAWAAYSSSPSFHWMNVLELALARLLKKRHDYQEPELLALIAAARRHHGISKADVLGHVERHVGDGDCSPALREALESLSERIFKKPLKARAAALLAGAGTRAVAEAQAAQRVYHLRPLTAWSRQAVSDLLAETDEHKASWRRLFRLTLEGASQPRPTQAWQNETNQLLTRIGRQRAAQLLVRWLELTPDGADRAIENENADVLRALAWAASLLGEMPLGGAVELARALGVAASACFAKVYNVGARCARAANAC
;
A
#
# COMPACT_ATOMS: atom_id res chain seq x y z
N MET A 1 18.50 -41.29 -13.95
CA MET A 1 17.60 -42.00 -13.00
C MET A 1 18.39 -42.37 -11.74
N ARG A 2 18.48 -41.44 -10.79
CA ARG A 2 18.83 -41.64 -9.37
C ARG A 2 18.15 -40.50 -8.60
N GLY A 3 17.25 -40.86 -7.70
CA GLY A 3 16.37 -39.94 -6.98
C GLY A 3 17.07 -39.21 -5.85
N ILE A 4 16.60 -38.00 -5.57
CA ILE A 4 16.85 -37.26 -4.34
C ILE A 4 15.49 -37.13 -3.66
N ASP A 5 15.15 -38.15 -2.85
CA ASP A 5 14.12 -38.07 -1.82
C ASP A 5 14.85 -37.99 -0.49
N GLY A 6 14.63 -36.92 0.27
CA GLY A 6 15.25 -36.78 1.60
C GLY A 6 15.41 -35.34 2.05
N PHE A 7 14.33 -34.56 2.06
CA PHE A 7 14.26 -33.33 2.86
C PHE A 7 12.80 -33.10 3.28
N GLU A 8 12.32 -33.93 4.20
CA GLU A 8 10.97 -33.81 4.72
C GLU A 8 10.94 -34.15 6.22
N HIS A 9 10.38 -33.21 7.01
CA HIS A 9 9.81 -33.33 8.36
C HIS A 9 10.58 -32.93 9.64
N SER A 10 11.86 -32.54 9.66
CA SER A 10 12.53 -32.25 10.96
C SER A 10 12.38 -30.82 11.54
N ASP A 11 12.01 -29.81 10.73
CA ASP A 11 11.93 -28.41 11.19
C ASP A 11 10.59 -28.05 11.85
N GLY A 12 9.54 -28.86 11.61
CA GLY A 12 8.21 -28.65 12.19
C GLY A 12 8.19 -28.88 13.70
N ASP A 13 8.84 -29.94 14.17
CA ASP A 13 8.82 -30.34 15.57
C ASP A 13 9.61 -29.39 16.47
N ALA A 14 10.75 -28.87 15.97
CA ALA A 14 11.55 -27.87 16.69
C ALA A 14 10.81 -26.53 16.81
N ALA A 15 10.15 -26.08 15.74
CA ALA A 15 9.31 -24.90 15.77
C ALA A 15 8.09 -25.09 16.68
N GLN A 16 7.49 -26.27 16.69
CA GLN A 16 6.34 -26.62 17.53
C GLN A 16 6.72 -26.71 19.02
N ALA A 17 7.89 -27.27 19.35
CA ALA A 17 8.42 -27.29 20.70
C ALA A 17 8.78 -25.88 21.21
N ALA A 18 9.39 -25.04 20.36
CA ALA A 18 9.71 -23.66 20.70
C ALA A 18 8.45 -22.81 20.93
N ILE A 19 7.41 -22.98 20.10
CA ILE A 19 6.12 -22.28 20.24
C ILE A 19 5.36 -22.79 21.47
N THR A 20 5.35 -24.09 21.73
CA THR A 20 4.70 -24.68 22.92
C THR A 20 5.38 -24.19 24.21
N THR A 21 6.70 -24.07 24.20
CA THR A 21 7.49 -23.54 25.31
C THR A 21 7.27 -22.03 25.50
N LEU A 22 7.23 -21.25 24.42
CA LEU A 22 6.91 -19.82 24.47
C LEU A 22 5.49 -19.61 25.03
N LEU A 23 4.52 -20.40 24.58
CA LEU A 23 3.14 -20.31 25.03
C LEU A 23 2.94 -20.78 26.47
N SER A 24 3.59 -21.86 26.90
CA SER A 24 3.53 -22.31 28.30
C SER A 24 4.13 -21.27 29.26
N THR A 25 5.17 -20.56 28.82
CA THR A 25 5.81 -19.46 29.55
C THR A 25 4.88 -18.24 29.61
N VAL A 26 4.28 -17.86 28.48
CA VAL A 26 3.25 -16.80 28.41
C VAL A 26 2.05 -17.14 29.29
N PHE A 27 1.57 -18.39 29.32
CA PHE A 27 0.47 -18.83 30.17
C PHE A 27 0.83 -18.87 31.67
N ALA A 28 2.07 -19.20 32.03
CA ALA A 28 2.56 -19.14 33.40
C ALA A 28 2.61 -17.68 33.92
N ASP A 29 3.04 -16.73 33.08
CA ASP A 29 3.03 -15.30 33.41
C ASP A 29 1.61 -14.69 33.39
N THR A 30 0.72 -15.21 32.55
CA THR A 30 -0.71 -14.87 32.55
C THR A 30 -1.39 -15.28 33.87
N ARG A 31 -0.95 -16.37 34.52
CA ARG A 31 -1.42 -16.77 35.87
C ARG A 31 -0.92 -15.84 36.99
N ARG A 32 0.24 -15.18 36.82
CA ARG A 32 0.72 -14.13 37.74
C ARG A 32 -0.08 -12.83 37.60
N TRP A 33 -0.45 -12.47 36.36
CA TRP A 33 -1.35 -11.36 36.05
C TRP A 33 -2.79 -11.57 36.52
N ALA A 34 -3.24 -12.83 36.62
CA ALA A 34 -4.59 -13.22 37.01
C ALA A 34 -5.06 -12.76 38.42
N ARG A 35 -4.24 -12.02 39.16
CA ARG A 35 -4.57 -11.41 40.44
C ARG A 35 -5.10 -9.97 40.33
N ALA A 36 -4.99 -9.31 39.16
CA ALA A 36 -5.29 -7.88 38.99
C ALA A 36 -6.44 -7.53 38.00
N THR A 37 -7.10 -8.51 37.38
CA THR A 37 -8.18 -8.31 36.39
C THR A 37 -9.46 -9.09 36.68
N SER A 38 -10.57 -8.65 36.07
CA SER A 38 -11.88 -9.29 36.21
C SER A 38 -11.82 -10.78 35.82
N ARG A 39 -12.65 -11.60 36.49
CA ARG A 39 -12.71 -13.05 36.23
C ARG A 39 -13.11 -13.37 34.79
N GLU A 40 -13.89 -12.49 34.17
CA GLU A 40 -14.39 -12.59 32.80
C GLU A 40 -13.27 -12.42 31.77
N ALA A 41 -12.42 -11.40 31.91
CA ALA A 41 -11.26 -11.18 31.02
C ALA A 41 -10.31 -12.38 31.04
N ARG A 42 -10.11 -13.00 32.22
CA ARG A 42 -9.27 -14.19 32.40
C ARG A 42 -9.80 -15.41 31.66
N ALA A 43 -11.11 -15.66 31.73
CA ALA A 43 -11.73 -16.77 31.02
C ALA A 43 -11.63 -16.57 29.50
N LEU A 44 -11.87 -15.36 29.02
CA LEU A 44 -11.81 -15.01 27.59
C LEU A 44 -10.42 -15.21 26.97
N VAL A 45 -9.35 -14.82 27.68
CA VAL A 45 -7.98 -15.01 27.19
C VAL A 45 -7.64 -16.50 27.10
N GLY A 46 -8.07 -17.32 28.07
CA GLY A 46 -7.90 -18.77 28.02
C GLY A 46 -8.66 -19.41 26.86
N GLU A 47 -9.92 -19.01 26.65
CA GLU A 47 -10.75 -19.47 25.53
C GLU A 47 -10.16 -19.09 24.17
N LEU A 48 -9.65 -17.86 24.03
CA LEU A 48 -9.04 -17.34 22.81
C LEU A 48 -7.72 -18.06 22.50
N GLY A 49 -6.86 -18.24 23.51
CA GLY A 49 -5.62 -18.98 23.35
C GLY A 49 -5.86 -20.43 22.92
N GLY A 50 -6.85 -21.10 23.53
CA GLY A 50 -7.28 -22.44 23.13
C GLY A 50 -7.83 -22.50 21.71
N ALA A 51 -8.75 -21.58 21.36
CA ALA A 51 -9.33 -21.52 20.02
C ALA A 51 -8.29 -21.21 18.93
N ALA A 52 -7.33 -20.34 19.21
CA ALA A 52 -6.23 -20.02 18.28
C ALA A 52 -5.29 -21.22 18.08
N LEU A 53 -4.99 -21.95 19.15
CA LEU A 53 -4.20 -23.19 19.09
C LEU A 53 -4.93 -24.28 18.30
N GLU A 54 -6.22 -24.49 18.56
CA GLU A 54 -7.05 -25.42 17.80
C GLU A 54 -7.08 -25.05 16.31
N ALA A 55 -7.29 -23.78 15.97
CA ALA A 55 -7.27 -23.31 14.57
C ALA A 55 -5.89 -23.47 13.91
N MET A 56 -4.81 -23.39 14.69
CA MET A 56 -3.45 -23.60 14.19
C MET A 56 -3.14 -25.07 13.91
N TYR A 57 -3.54 -25.99 14.80
CA TYR A 57 -3.05 -27.38 14.78
C TYR A 57 -4.09 -28.41 14.32
N ALA A 58 -5.38 -28.17 14.52
CA ALA A 58 -6.44 -29.14 14.19
C ALA A 58 -7.04 -28.95 12.78
N GLY A 59 -6.43 -28.09 11.95
CA GLY A 59 -6.97 -27.67 10.66
C GLY A 59 -7.87 -26.44 10.79
N ASP A 60 -7.99 -25.67 9.70
CA ASP A 60 -8.58 -24.33 9.67
C ASP A 60 -10.03 -24.36 9.13
N SER A 61 -11.00 -24.59 10.01
CA SER A 61 -12.42 -24.63 9.66
C SER A 61 -13.11 -23.26 9.79
N ALA A 62 -14.19 -23.06 9.05
CA ALA A 62 -15.03 -21.86 9.17
C ALA A 62 -15.58 -21.68 10.60
N ALA A 63 -15.90 -22.77 11.29
CA ALA A 63 -16.37 -22.75 12.67
C ALA A 63 -15.30 -22.21 13.64
N GLN A 64 -14.04 -22.60 13.48
CA GLN A 64 -12.95 -22.09 14.32
C GLN A 64 -12.66 -20.61 14.04
N ARG A 65 -12.71 -20.16 12.78
CA ARG A 65 -12.57 -18.73 12.44
C ARG A 65 -13.69 -17.90 13.08
N ALA A 66 -14.94 -18.34 12.95
CA ALA A 66 -16.08 -17.70 13.60
C ALA A 66 -15.92 -17.63 15.12
N ARG A 67 -15.40 -18.70 15.75
CA ARG A 67 -15.12 -18.75 17.18
C ARG A 67 -14.03 -17.76 17.60
N VAL A 68 -12.92 -17.67 16.88
CA VAL A 68 -11.84 -16.69 17.15
C VAL A 68 -12.38 -15.27 17.03
N LEU A 69 -13.13 -14.95 15.96
CA LEU A 69 -13.73 -13.63 15.77
C LEU A 69 -14.78 -13.29 16.83
N ALA A 70 -15.57 -14.27 17.28
CA ALA A 70 -16.51 -14.08 18.39
C ALA A 70 -15.79 -13.76 19.71
N LEU A 71 -14.66 -14.43 19.98
CA LEU A 71 -13.83 -14.17 21.16
C LEU A 71 -13.17 -12.79 21.09
N CYS A 72 -12.68 -12.36 19.92
CA CYS A 72 -12.19 -10.99 19.72
C CYS A 72 -13.27 -9.94 20.04
N ARG A 73 -14.50 -10.13 19.54
CA ARG A 73 -15.63 -9.22 19.83
C ARG A 73 -16.00 -9.16 21.31
N ARG A 74 -15.99 -10.30 22.00
CA ARG A 74 -16.23 -10.35 23.45
C ARG A 74 -15.13 -9.63 24.23
N MET A 75 -13.87 -9.77 23.80
CA MET A 75 -12.75 -9.04 24.40
C MET A 75 -12.84 -7.54 24.18
N ASP A 76 -13.21 -7.09 22.98
CA ASP A 76 -13.47 -5.67 22.70
C ASP A 76 -14.54 -5.10 23.63
N ALA A 77 -15.64 -5.81 23.83
CA ALA A 77 -16.71 -5.40 24.74
C ALA A 77 -16.29 -5.36 26.23
N VAL A 78 -15.25 -6.10 26.62
CA VAL A 78 -14.66 -5.99 27.96
C VAL A 78 -13.71 -4.79 28.04
N ALA A 79 -12.88 -4.57 27.01
CA ALA A 79 -11.95 -3.45 26.96
C ALA A 79 -12.67 -2.09 26.93
N ASP A 80 -13.80 -1.99 26.20
CA ASP A 80 -14.62 -0.78 26.13
C ASP A 80 -15.34 -0.50 27.47
N ARG A 81 -15.61 -1.52 28.31
CA ARG A 81 -16.24 -1.37 29.64
C ARG A 81 -15.27 -0.84 30.70
N ASP A 82 -13.98 -1.19 30.59
CA ASP A 82 -12.98 -0.93 31.62
C ASP A 82 -12.17 0.38 31.41
N ASP A 83 -12.56 1.22 30.43
CA ASP A 83 -11.99 2.55 30.12
C ASP A 83 -10.45 2.62 30.11
N TYR A 84 -9.82 1.78 29.27
CA TYR A 84 -8.37 1.70 29.11
C TYR A 84 -7.74 2.89 28.32
N SER A 85 -8.44 4.02 28.18
CA SER A 85 -8.10 5.11 27.26
C SER A 85 -6.99 6.07 27.73
N SER A 86 -6.54 6.00 28.99
CA SER A 86 -5.51 6.92 29.52
C SER A 86 -4.07 6.48 29.21
N THR A 87 -3.20 7.43 28.87
CA THR A 87 -1.75 7.24 28.61
C THR A 87 -1.00 6.61 29.80
N THR A 88 -1.49 6.82 31.02
CA THR A 88 -0.96 6.21 32.26
C THR A 88 -1.35 4.73 32.37
N ALA A 89 -2.57 4.36 31.95
CA ALA A 89 -2.97 2.96 31.82
C ALA A 89 -2.16 2.25 30.74
N TRP A 90 -1.84 2.92 29.63
CA TRP A 90 -1.02 2.36 28.55
C TRP A 90 0.42 2.05 28.99
N ALA A 91 1.06 2.94 29.79
CA ALA A 91 2.41 2.72 30.31
C ALA A 91 2.49 1.56 31.34
N ALA A 92 1.47 1.42 32.19
CA ALA A 92 1.32 0.28 33.09
C ALA A 92 0.95 -1.02 32.34
N TYR A 93 0.27 -0.89 31.20
CA TYR A 93 -0.14 -1.99 30.33
C TYR A 93 1.00 -2.52 29.44
N SER A 94 1.86 -1.64 28.91
CA SER A 94 3.03 -2.00 28.10
C SER A 94 4.15 -2.67 28.91
N SER A 95 4.15 -2.50 30.23
CA SER A 95 5.07 -3.15 31.17
C SER A 95 4.49 -4.41 31.83
N SER A 96 3.25 -4.78 31.47
CA SER A 96 2.48 -5.88 32.08
C SER A 96 2.56 -7.16 31.23
N PRO A 97 2.40 -8.37 31.82
CA PRO A 97 2.18 -9.62 31.09
C PRO A 97 1.02 -9.56 30.07
N SER A 98 0.15 -8.55 30.19
CA SER A 98 -0.85 -8.16 29.19
C SER A 98 -0.29 -7.99 27.77
N PHE A 99 0.96 -7.55 27.65
CA PHE A 99 1.63 -7.40 26.36
C PHE A 99 1.88 -8.73 25.64
N HIS A 100 2.02 -9.83 26.39
CA HIS A 100 2.32 -11.15 25.82
C HIS A 100 1.12 -11.80 25.15
N TRP A 101 -0.09 -11.66 25.70
CA TRP A 101 -1.28 -12.20 25.03
C TRP A 101 -1.64 -11.38 23.79
N MET A 102 -1.37 -10.06 23.78
CA MET A 102 -1.47 -9.27 22.56
C MET A 102 -0.51 -9.80 21.49
N ASN A 103 0.74 -10.13 21.85
CA ASN A 103 1.69 -10.74 20.91
C ASN A 103 1.19 -12.10 20.39
N VAL A 104 0.53 -12.91 21.22
CA VAL A 104 -0.06 -14.18 20.80
C VAL A 104 -1.25 -13.96 19.86
N LEU A 105 -2.15 -13.04 20.18
CA LEU A 105 -3.26 -12.64 19.31
C LEU A 105 -2.73 -12.09 17.99
N GLU A 106 -1.74 -11.20 18.03
CA GLU A 106 -1.10 -10.61 16.85
C GLU A 106 -0.43 -11.69 16.00
N LEU A 107 0.26 -12.66 16.60
CA LEU A 107 0.88 -13.78 15.88
C LEU A 107 -0.18 -14.72 15.26
N ALA A 108 -1.25 -15.02 15.99
CA ALA A 108 -2.35 -15.85 15.51
C ALA A 108 -3.09 -15.16 14.35
N LEU A 109 -3.43 -13.88 14.51
CA LEU A 109 -4.05 -13.07 13.46
C LEU A 109 -3.11 -12.87 12.27
N ALA A 110 -1.82 -12.62 12.48
CA ALA A 110 -0.84 -12.52 11.39
C ALA A 110 -0.74 -13.85 10.61
N ARG A 111 -0.84 -15.00 11.28
CA ARG A 111 -0.86 -16.30 10.61
C ARG A 111 -2.17 -16.55 9.85
N LEU A 112 -3.31 -16.23 10.45
CA LEU A 112 -4.62 -16.33 9.79
C LEU A 112 -4.68 -15.41 8.57
N LEU A 113 -4.21 -14.17 8.70
CA LEU A 113 -4.18 -13.18 7.63
C LEU A 113 -3.21 -13.54 6.50
N LYS A 114 -2.15 -14.31 6.77
CA LYS A 114 -1.25 -14.83 5.73
C LYS A 114 -1.89 -15.91 4.87
N LYS A 115 -2.88 -16.65 5.40
CA LYS A 115 -3.64 -17.62 4.62
C LYS A 115 -4.70 -16.90 3.79
N ARG A 116 -4.89 -17.31 2.54
CA ARG A 116 -5.87 -16.71 1.62
C ARG A 116 -7.28 -17.29 1.89
N HIS A 117 -7.94 -16.79 2.93
CA HIS A 117 -9.34 -17.12 3.21
C HIS A 117 -10.30 -16.15 2.52
N ASP A 118 -11.47 -16.67 2.17
CA ASP A 118 -12.61 -15.90 1.66
C ASP A 118 -13.45 -15.38 2.83
N TYR A 119 -12.94 -14.33 3.48
CA TYR A 119 -13.63 -13.68 4.58
C TYR A 119 -14.93 -13.04 4.09
N GLN A 120 -15.99 -13.24 4.86
CA GLN A 120 -17.27 -12.56 4.67
C GLN A 120 -17.17 -11.12 5.19
N GLU A 121 -18.04 -10.24 4.69
CA GLU A 121 -18.02 -8.82 5.04
C GLU A 121 -18.03 -8.56 6.57
N PRO A 122 -18.86 -9.23 7.39
CA PRO A 122 -18.83 -9.04 8.84
C PRO A 122 -17.49 -9.40 9.49
N GLU A 123 -16.76 -10.34 8.91
CA GLU A 123 -15.44 -10.77 9.38
C GLU A 123 -14.38 -9.72 9.02
N LEU A 124 -14.48 -9.13 7.81
CA LEU A 124 -13.59 -8.04 7.37
C LEU A 124 -13.78 -6.78 8.20
N LEU A 125 -15.03 -6.41 8.52
CA LEU A 125 -15.33 -5.29 9.41
C LEU A 125 -14.67 -5.49 10.79
N ALA A 126 -14.75 -6.71 11.33
CA ALA A 126 -14.08 -7.05 12.59
C ALA A 126 -12.55 -6.98 12.48
N LEU A 127 -11.97 -7.46 11.37
CA LEU A 127 -10.53 -7.38 11.12
C LEU A 127 -10.03 -5.93 10.97
N ILE A 128 -10.80 -5.07 10.30
CA ILE A 128 -10.50 -3.64 10.17
C ILE A 128 -10.54 -2.96 11.53
N ALA A 129 -11.59 -3.21 12.32
CA ALA A 129 -11.72 -2.66 13.68
C ALA A 129 -10.54 -3.09 14.57
N ALA A 130 -10.16 -4.37 14.52
CA ALA A 130 -8.99 -4.88 15.23
C ALA A 130 -7.70 -4.22 14.74
N ALA A 131 -7.47 -4.14 13.42
CA ALA A 131 -6.29 -3.51 12.85
C ALA A 131 -6.19 -2.00 13.14
N ARG A 132 -7.32 -1.34 13.36
CA ARG A 132 -7.39 0.05 13.80
C ARG A 132 -6.88 0.18 15.24
N ARG A 133 -7.31 -0.70 16.15
CA ARG A 133 -6.97 -0.68 17.58
C ARG A 133 -5.54 -1.17 17.87
N HIS A 134 -5.08 -2.22 17.17
CA HIS A 134 -3.84 -2.92 17.49
C HIS A 134 -2.72 -2.65 16.47
N HIS A 135 -1.50 -2.46 16.97
CA HIS A 135 -0.36 -2.08 16.14
C HIS A 135 0.30 -3.27 15.43
N GLY A 136 0.31 -4.48 16.00
CA GLY A 136 0.93 -5.65 15.38
C GLY A 136 0.02 -6.41 14.42
N ILE A 137 -1.26 -6.04 14.29
CA ILE A 137 -2.07 -6.53 13.18
C ILE A 137 -1.62 -5.84 11.88
N SER A 138 -1.24 -6.66 10.91
CA SER A 138 -0.81 -6.20 9.60
C SER A 138 -1.96 -5.56 8.82
N LYS A 139 -2.00 -4.23 8.84
CA LYS A 139 -2.94 -3.43 8.03
C LYS A 139 -2.79 -3.73 6.53
N ALA A 140 -1.59 -4.11 6.09
CA ALA A 140 -1.34 -4.53 4.72
C ALA A 140 -2.10 -5.81 4.35
N ASP A 141 -2.11 -6.79 5.24
CA ASP A 141 -2.78 -8.06 4.98
C ASP A 141 -4.29 -7.91 5.07
N VAL A 142 -4.79 -7.14 6.05
CA VAL A 142 -6.22 -6.80 6.15
C VAL A 142 -6.72 -6.11 4.88
N LEU A 143 -6.02 -5.07 4.40
CA LEU A 143 -6.39 -4.42 3.13
C LEU A 143 -6.36 -5.40 1.95
N GLY A 144 -5.46 -6.39 1.95
CA GLY A 144 -5.41 -7.42 0.90
C GLY A 144 -6.54 -8.44 0.95
N HIS A 145 -7.18 -8.66 2.11
CA HIS A 145 -8.41 -9.45 2.22
C HIS A 145 -9.62 -8.63 1.79
N VAL A 146 -9.67 -7.35 2.18
CA VAL A 146 -10.73 -6.42 1.75
C VAL A 146 -10.73 -6.27 0.23
N GLU A 147 -9.56 -6.08 -0.38
CA GLU A 147 -9.40 -6.06 -1.83
C GLU A 147 -10.01 -7.28 -2.50
N ARG A 148 -9.65 -8.49 -2.06
CA ARG A 148 -10.18 -9.72 -2.65
C ARG A 148 -11.70 -9.85 -2.51
N HIS A 149 -12.24 -9.45 -1.36
CA HIS A 149 -13.67 -9.51 -1.11
C HIS A 149 -14.45 -8.53 -1.99
N VAL A 150 -13.96 -7.31 -2.13
CA VAL A 150 -14.57 -6.28 -2.99
C VAL A 150 -14.43 -6.68 -4.46
N GLY A 151 -13.28 -7.25 -4.85
CA GLY A 151 -13.03 -7.67 -6.23
C GLY A 151 -13.12 -6.49 -7.21
N ASP A 152 -14.02 -6.60 -8.18
CA ASP A 152 -14.39 -5.52 -9.11
C ASP A 152 -15.74 -4.86 -8.73
N GLY A 153 -16.38 -5.29 -7.64
CA GLY A 153 -17.64 -4.74 -7.15
C GLY A 153 -17.47 -3.47 -6.33
N ASP A 154 -18.59 -2.83 -6.00
CA ASP A 154 -18.60 -1.68 -5.11
C ASP A 154 -18.39 -2.09 -3.65
N CYS A 155 -17.66 -1.24 -2.92
CA CYS A 155 -17.51 -1.36 -1.48
C CYS A 155 -18.84 -1.01 -0.80
N SER A 156 -19.34 -1.88 0.09
CA SER A 156 -20.54 -1.58 0.87
C SER A 156 -20.36 -0.31 1.70
N PRO A 157 -21.45 0.40 2.07
CA PRO A 157 -21.35 1.59 2.92
C PRO A 157 -20.63 1.33 4.25
N ALA A 158 -20.89 0.17 4.88
CA ALA A 158 -20.27 -0.20 6.15
C ALA A 158 -18.77 -0.45 6.01
N LEU A 159 -18.35 -1.11 4.93
CA LEU A 159 -16.95 -1.38 4.64
C LEU A 159 -16.19 -0.11 4.28
N ARG A 160 -16.84 0.83 3.56
CA ARG A 160 -16.32 2.16 3.26
C ARG A 160 -16.05 2.96 4.54
N GLU A 161 -17.03 3.07 5.43
CA GLU A 161 -16.88 3.76 6.72
C GLU A 161 -15.72 3.17 7.55
N ALA A 162 -15.64 1.83 7.61
CA ALA A 162 -14.56 1.15 8.33
C ALA A 162 -13.17 1.43 7.72
N LEU A 163 -13.07 1.45 6.39
CA LEU A 163 -11.83 1.76 5.67
C LEU A 163 -11.41 3.23 5.83
N GLU A 164 -12.35 4.17 5.83
CA GLU A 164 -12.09 5.59 6.10
C GLU A 164 -11.43 5.73 7.48
N SER A 165 -12.06 5.13 8.49
CA SER A 165 -11.54 5.17 9.85
C SER A 165 -10.19 4.47 10.00
N LEU A 166 -9.94 3.38 9.26
CA LEU A 166 -8.62 2.74 9.25
C LEU A 166 -7.58 3.64 8.58
N SER A 167 -7.93 4.32 7.49
CA SER A 167 -7.03 5.17 6.70
C SER A 167 -6.49 6.36 7.49
N GLU A 168 -7.30 6.92 8.40
CA GLU A 168 -6.91 8.01 9.29
C GLU A 168 -5.76 7.61 10.23
N ARG A 169 -5.68 6.32 10.61
CA ARG A 169 -4.64 5.78 11.49
C ARG A 169 -3.46 5.16 10.75
N ILE A 170 -3.52 5.08 9.42
CA ILE A 170 -2.40 4.59 8.61
C ILE A 170 -1.41 5.74 8.36
N PHE A 171 -0.30 5.73 9.11
CA PHE A 171 0.80 6.69 8.91
C PHE A 171 1.72 6.31 7.73
N LYS A 172 1.74 5.03 7.34
CA LYS A 172 2.57 4.55 6.22
C LYS A 172 1.92 4.93 4.88
N LYS A 173 2.51 5.88 4.16
CA LYS A 173 2.07 6.36 2.84
C LYS A 173 1.56 5.27 1.87
N PRO A 174 2.27 4.14 1.63
CA PRO A 174 1.79 3.12 0.69
C PRO A 174 0.50 2.42 1.12
N LEU A 175 0.31 2.20 2.43
CA LEU A 175 -0.91 1.60 2.95
C LEU A 175 -2.08 2.58 2.92
N LYS A 176 -1.79 3.88 3.10
CA LYS A 176 -2.81 4.94 3.02
C LYS A 176 -3.33 5.08 1.59
N ALA A 177 -2.43 5.04 0.60
CA ALA A 177 -2.81 5.04 -0.82
C ALA A 177 -3.66 3.81 -1.20
N ARG A 178 -3.31 2.63 -0.65
CA ARG A 178 -4.05 1.39 -0.86
C ARG A 178 -5.49 1.47 -0.30
N ALA A 179 -5.64 1.96 0.94
CA ALA A 179 -6.96 2.19 1.53
C ALA A 179 -7.77 3.23 0.74
N ALA A 180 -7.15 4.32 0.29
CA ALA A 180 -7.81 5.35 -0.52
C ALA A 180 -8.30 4.81 -1.88
N ALA A 181 -7.56 3.90 -2.51
CA ALA A 181 -7.99 3.28 -3.78
C ALA A 181 -9.25 2.41 -3.60
N LEU A 182 -9.30 1.63 -2.51
CA LEU A 182 -10.49 0.86 -2.15
C LEU A 182 -11.71 1.76 -1.90
N LEU A 183 -11.51 2.86 -1.17
CA LEU A 183 -12.56 3.85 -0.89
C LEU A 183 -13.10 4.51 -2.16
N ALA A 184 -12.23 4.76 -3.13
CA ALA A 184 -12.57 5.33 -4.42
C ALA A 184 -13.26 4.34 -5.38
N GLY A 185 -13.51 3.09 -4.98
CA GLY A 185 -14.12 2.07 -5.83
C GLY A 185 -13.20 1.64 -6.99
N ALA A 186 -11.90 1.96 -6.92
CA ALA A 186 -10.95 1.43 -7.88
C ALA A 186 -10.73 -0.05 -7.52
N GLY A 187 -11.49 -0.93 -8.17
CA GLY A 187 -11.46 -2.39 -7.94
C GLY A 187 -10.04 -2.98 -7.95
N THR A 188 -9.91 -4.23 -7.51
CA THR A 188 -8.64 -4.98 -7.48
C THR A 188 -7.87 -4.89 -8.78
N ARG A 189 -8.58 -4.84 -9.92
CA ARG A 189 -7.99 -4.64 -11.24
C ARG A 189 -7.33 -3.27 -11.41
N ALA A 190 -7.98 -2.18 -11.01
CA ALA A 190 -7.39 -0.84 -11.11
C ALA A 190 -6.19 -0.68 -10.15
N VAL A 191 -6.23 -1.28 -8.96
CA VAL A 191 -5.10 -1.33 -8.03
C VAL A 191 -3.96 -2.19 -8.58
N ALA A 192 -4.27 -3.37 -9.14
CA ALA A 192 -3.29 -4.25 -9.76
C ALA A 192 -2.67 -3.63 -11.02
N GLU A 193 -3.48 -2.96 -11.85
CA GLU A 193 -3.04 -2.21 -13.02
C GLU A 193 -2.20 -1.00 -12.62
N ALA A 194 -2.56 -0.27 -11.57
CA ALA A 194 -1.75 0.80 -11.00
C ALA A 194 -0.40 0.28 -10.46
N GLN A 195 -0.39 -0.86 -9.77
CA GLN A 195 0.83 -1.49 -9.25
C GLN A 195 1.70 -2.07 -10.39
N ALA A 196 1.08 -2.68 -11.40
CA ALA A 196 1.77 -3.16 -12.59
C ALA A 196 2.38 -1.99 -13.37
N ALA A 197 1.63 -0.91 -13.56
CA ALA A 197 2.11 0.32 -14.17
C ALA A 197 3.24 0.96 -13.36
N GLN A 198 3.17 0.95 -12.03
CA GLN A 198 4.27 1.42 -11.18
C GLN A 198 5.54 0.61 -11.39
N ARG A 199 5.45 -0.72 -11.55
CA ARG A 199 6.63 -1.57 -11.82
C ARG A 199 7.20 -1.37 -13.22
N VAL A 200 6.33 -1.07 -14.19
CA VAL A 200 6.67 -1.05 -15.61
C VAL A 200 7.15 0.32 -16.07
N TYR A 201 6.52 1.39 -15.58
CA TYR A 201 6.78 2.78 -15.96
C TYR A 201 7.46 3.58 -14.86
N HIS A 202 7.69 2.98 -13.68
CA HIS A 202 8.22 3.65 -12.49
C HIS A 202 7.42 4.88 -12.06
N LEU A 203 6.15 4.91 -12.43
CA LEU A 203 5.24 6.01 -12.18
C LEU A 203 4.28 5.65 -11.06
N ARG A 204 4.18 6.50 -10.03
CA ARG A 204 3.25 6.29 -8.91
C ARG A 204 1.96 7.09 -9.16
N PRO A 205 0.80 6.45 -9.36
CA PRO A 205 -0.45 7.13 -9.73
C PRO A 205 -1.12 7.83 -8.53
N LEU A 206 -0.43 8.82 -7.96
CA LEU A 206 -0.82 9.50 -6.71
C LEU A 206 -1.45 10.88 -6.95
N THR A 207 -1.18 11.48 -8.12
CA THR A 207 -1.66 12.81 -8.55
C THR A 207 -2.52 12.68 -9.81
N ALA A 208 -3.28 13.72 -10.17
CA ALA A 208 -4.10 13.70 -11.39
C ALA A 208 -3.26 13.40 -12.65
N TRP A 209 -2.11 14.06 -12.82
CA TRP A 209 -1.26 13.82 -13.98
C TRP A 209 -0.73 12.38 -14.05
N SER A 210 -0.28 11.82 -12.92
CA SER A 210 0.32 10.47 -12.90
C SER A 210 -0.74 9.39 -13.08
N ARG A 211 -1.95 9.58 -12.54
CA ARG A 211 -3.11 8.73 -12.84
C ARG A 211 -3.48 8.79 -14.32
N GLN A 212 -3.55 9.99 -14.90
CA GLN A 212 -3.87 10.17 -16.31
C GLN A 212 -2.81 9.52 -17.21
N ALA A 213 -1.53 9.71 -16.90
CA ALA A 213 -0.44 9.09 -17.65
C ALA A 213 -0.49 7.57 -17.59
N VAL A 214 -0.73 6.96 -16.41
CA VAL A 214 -0.92 5.50 -16.32
C VAL A 214 -2.10 5.05 -17.19
N SER A 215 -3.24 5.72 -17.09
CA SER A 215 -4.43 5.38 -17.88
C SER A 215 -4.16 5.45 -19.39
N ASP A 216 -3.54 6.52 -19.86
CA ASP A 216 -3.22 6.70 -21.28
C ASP A 216 -2.22 5.64 -21.76
N LEU A 217 -1.17 5.36 -20.97
CA LEU A 217 -0.16 4.35 -21.30
C LEU A 217 -0.76 2.93 -21.37
N LEU A 218 -1.75 2.62 -20.54
CA LEU A 218 -2.45 1.33 -20.60
C LEU A 218 -3.35 1.22 -21.84
N ALA A 219 -3.86 2.34 -22.35
CA ALA A 219 -4.66 2.40 -23.58
C ALA A 219 -3.83 2.40 -24.87
N GLU A 220 -2.50 2.59 -24.79
CA GLU A 220 -1.62 2.57 -25.97
C GLU A 220 -1.46 1.16 -26.57
N THR A 221 -1.00 1.10 -27.82
CA THR A 221 -0.61 -0.15 -28.50
C THR A 221 0.59 -0.80 -27.82
N ASP A 222 0.81 -2.10 -28.01
CA ASP A 222 1.94 -2.79 -27.37
C ASP A 222 3.30 -2.25 -27.82
N GLU A 223 3.41 -1.84 -29.08
CA GLU A 223 4.60 -1.18 -29.63
C GLU A 223 4.86 0.18 -28.97
N HIS A 224 3.82 1.01 -28.85
CA HIS A 224 3.92 2.30 -28.16
C HIS A 224 4.22 2.12 -26.68
N LYS A 225 3.58 1.15 -26.01
CA LYS A 225 3.86 0.78 -24.63
C LYS A 225 5.33 0.42 -24.44
N ALA A 226 5.90 -0.40 -25.32
CA ALA A 226 7.32 -0.76 -25.25
C ALA A 226 8.24 0.46 -25.42
N SER A 227 7.91 1.35 -26.35
CA SER A 227 8.66 2.60 -26.58
C SER A 227 8.59 3.55 -25.38
N TRP A 228 7.39 3.74 -24.81
CA TRP A 228 7.21 4.51 -23.57
C TRP A 228 7.99 3.90 -22.41
N ARG A 229 7.90 2.57 -22.18
CA ARG A 229 8.68 1.89 -21.13
C ARG A 229 10.17 2.16 -21.27
N ARG A 230 10.71 2.11 -22.49
CA ARG A 230 12.12 2.41 -22.74
C ARG A 230 12.42 3.87 -22.44
N LEU A 231 11.56 4.81 -22.83
CA LEU A 231 11.72 6.24 -22.53
C LEU A 231 11.74 6.53 -21.02
N PHE A 232 10.80 5.95 -20.26
CA PHE A 232 10.80 6.08 -18.78
C PHE A 232 12.02 5.39 -18.15
N ARG A 233 12.54 4.31 -18.74
CA ARG A 233 13.79 3.69 -18.23
C ARG A 233 15.01 4.56 -18.49
N LEU A 234 15.15 5.11 -19.70
CA LEU A 234 16.21 6.06 -20.06
C LEU A 234 16.25 7.27 -19.14
N THR A 235 15.08 7.71 -18.72
CA THR A 235 14.92 8.78 -17.72
C THR A 235 15.60 8.43 -16.41
N LEU A 236 15.35 7.23 -15.88
CA LEU A 236 15.90 6.80 -14.60
C LEU A 236 17.40 6.55 -14.68
N GLU A 237 17.86 5.97 -15.80
CA GLU A 237 19.28 5.78 -16.10
C GLU A 237 20.02 7.15 -16.14
N GLY A 238 19.35 8.20 -16.62
CA GLY A 238 19.87 9.56 -16.70
C GLY A 238 19.55 10.48 -15.52
N ALA A 239 18.81 10.02 -14.49
CA ALA A 239 18.25 10.88 -13.44
C ALA A 239 19.30 11.65 -12.62
N SER A 240 20.52 11.10 -12.54
CA SER A 240 21.67 11.72 -11.87
C SER A 240 22.29 12.87 -12.65
N GLN A 241 22.06 12.94 -13.97
CA GLN A 241 22.66 13.96 -14.82
C GLN A 241 21.89 15.29 -14.71
N PRO A 242 22.57 16.46 -14.75
CA PRO A 242 21.92 17.76 -14.71
C PRO A 242 21.18 18.10 -16.02
N ARG A 243 21.59 17.50 -17.15
CA ARG A 243 21.09 17.77 -18.51
C ARG A 243 21.09 16.47 -19.36
N PRO A 244 20.25 16.38 -20.41
CA PRO A 244 20.25 15.22 -21.29
C PRO A 244 21.51 15.18 -22.16
N THR A 245 22.16 14.02 -22.23
CA THR A 245 23.34 13.81 -23.10
C THR A 245 22.91 13.69 -24.58
N GLN A 246 23.84 13.86 -25.52
CA GLN A 246 23.54 13.67 -26.95
C GLN A 246 23.03 12.26 -27.26
N ALA A 247 23.62 11.24 -26.62
CA ALA A 247 23.17 9.86 -26.76
C ALA A 247 21.71 9.69 -26.28
N TRP A 248 21.37 10.29 -25.13
CA TRP A 248 20.01 10.29 -24.61
C TRP A 248 19.03 10.98 -25.56
N GLN A 249 19.41 12.13 -26.14
CA GLN A 249 18.56 12.87 -27.07
C GLN A 249 18.30 12.08 -28.36
N ASN A 250 19.34 11.43 -28.90
CA ASN A 250 19.22 10.59 -30.10
C ASN A 250 18.28 9.41 -29.87
N GLU A 251 18.44 8.68 -28.75
CA GLU A 251 17.57 7.55 -28.43
C GLU A 251 16.14 8.00 -28.13
N THR A 252 15.97 9.10 -27.40
CA THR A 252 14.66 9.68 -27.12
C THR A 252 13.95 10.09 -28.41
N ASN A 253 14.64 10.73 -29.36
CA ASN A 253 14.07 11.09 -30.66
C ASN A 253 13.62 9.86 -31.46
N GLN A 254 14.38 8.76 -31.42
CA GLN A 254 13.97 7.50 -32.06
C GLN A 254 12.70 6.93 -31.42
N LEU A 255 12.60 6.93 -30.09
CA LEU A 255 11.42 6.45 -29.37
C LEU A 255 10.20 7.32 -29.63
N LEU A 256 10.34 8.65 -29.60
CA LEU A 256 9.28 9.60 -29.93
C LEU A 256 8.80 9.44 -31.38
N THR A 257 9.71 9.10 -32.29
CA THR A 257 9.35 8.80 -33.69
C THR A 257 8.53 7.52 -33.79
N ARG A 258 8.90 6.45 -33.06
CA ARG A 258 8.12 5.20 -33.02
C ARG A 258 6.73 5.36 -32.39
N ILE A 259 6.60 6.21 -31.37
CA ILE A 259 5.30 6.55 -30.75
C ILE A 259 4.44 7.42 -31.70
N GLY A 260 5.10 8.12 -32.63
CA GLY A 260 4.50 9.21 -33.40
C GLY A 260 4.63 10.52 -32.65
N ARG A 261 5.40 11.46 -33.20
CA ARG A 261 5.74 12.75 -32.55
C ARG A 261 4.50 13.57 -32.17
N GLN A 262 3.49 13.60 -33.03
CA GLN A 262 2.23 14.29 -32.76
C GLN A 262 1.46 13.65 -31.58
N ARG A 263 1.37 12.31 -31.56
CA ARG A 263 0.72 11.58 -30.46
C ARG A 263 1.46 11.79 -29.15
N ALA A 264 2.79 11.72 -29.17
CA ALA A 264 3.62 11.98 -28.00
C ALA A 264 3.41 13.41 -27.47
N ALA A 265 3.38 14.42 -28.35
CA ALA A 265 3.13 15.80 -27.94
C ALA A 265 1.75 15.98 -27.28
N GLN A 266 0.69 15.40 -27.86
CA GLN A 266 -0.67 15.46 -27.30
C GLN A 266 -0.73 14.87 -25.89
N LEU A 267 -0.11 13.70 -25.68
CA LEU A 267 -0.05 13.07 -24.37
C LEU A 267 0.74 13.91 -23.38
N LEU A 268 1.90 14.44 -23.78
CA LEU A 268 2.73 15.28 -22.92
C LEU A 268 2.01 16.56 -22.50
N VAL A 269 1.34 17.26 -23.43
CA VAL A 269 0.52 18.44 -23.11
C VAL A 269 -0.52 18.08 -22.05
N ARG A 270 -1.31 17.04 -22.31
CA ARG A 270 -2.36 16.59 -21.38
C ARG A 270 -1.83 16.24 -20.00
N TRP A 271 -0.69 15.56 -19.91
CA TRP A 271 -0.11 15.19 -18.61
C TRP A 271 0.48 16.41 -17.89
N LEU A 272 1.21 17.27 -18.60
CA LEU A 272 1.85 18.46 -18.02
C LEU A 272 0.82 19.47 -17.51
N GLU A 273 -0.32 19.65 -18.20
CA GLU A 273 -1.39 20.54 -17.74
C GLU A 273 -2.08 20.08 -16.45
N LEU A 274 -2.01 18.79 -16.11
CA LEU A 274 -2.57 18.22 -14.88
C LEU A 274 -1.61 18.27 -13.68
N THR A 275 -0.40 18.78 -13.85
CA THR A 275 0.59 18.90 -12.77
C THR A 275 0.19 19.84 -11.62
N PRO A 276 -0.63 20.90 -11.78
CA PRO A 276 -1.04 21.75 -10.65
C PRO A 276 -1.85 21.03 -9.57
N ASP A 277 -2.47 19.88 -9.87
CA ASP A 277 -3.22 19.09 -8.89
C ASP A 277 -2.34 18.70 -7.69
N GLY A 278 -2.83 18.91 -6.47
CA GLY A 278 -2.10 18.63 -5.22
C GLY A 278 -0.93 19.58 -4.94
N ALA A 279 -1.07 20.87 -5.29
CA ALA A 279 -0.05 21.90 -5.08
C ALA A 279 0.43 22.06 -3.62
N ASP A 280 -0.35 21.57 -2.66
CA ASP A 280 -0.04 21.54 -1.23
C ASP A 280 0.96 20.42 -0.83
N ARG A 281 1.36 19.55 -1.77
CA ARG A 281 2.17 18.35 -1.48
C ARG A 281 3.39 18.24 -2.38
N ALA A 282 4.52 17.87 -1.81
CA ALA A 282 5.73 17.55 -2.58
C ALA A 282 5.49 16.40 -3.56
N ILE A 283 6.10 16.48 -4.75
CA ILE A 283 6.08 15.39 -5.74
C ILE A 283 7.06 14.30 -5.29
N GLU A 284 6.65 13.03 -5.37
CA GLU A 284 7.53 11.91 -5.02
C GLU A 284 8.77 11.84 -5.91
N ASN A 285 9.90 11.37 -5.38
CA ASN A 285 11.17 11.35 -6.10
C ASN A 285 11.09 10.64 -7.46
N GLU A 286 10.41 9.49 -7.53
CA GLU A 286 10.26 8.74 -8.79
C GLU A 286 9.42 9.52 -9.80
N ASN A 287 8.30 10.10 -9.35
CA ASN A 287 7.43 10.94 -10.17
C ASN A 287 8.14 12.22 -10.64
N ALA A 288 9.01 12.78 -9.80
CA ALA A 288 9.84 13.94 -10.10
C ALA A 288 10.88 13.65 -11.18
N ASP A 289 11.56 12.50 -11.11
CA ASP A 289 12.52 12.07 -12.12
C ASP A 289 11.81 11.85 -13.47
N VAL A 290 10.62 11.23 -13.42
CA VAL A 290 9.77 11.05 -14.60
C VAL A 290 9.34 12.39 -15.22
N LEU A 291 8.76 13.32 -14.44
CA LEU A 291 8.34 14.63 -14.95
C LEU A 291 9.49 15.41 -15.58
N ARG A 292 10.67 15.36 -14.95
CA ARG A 292 11.86 16.02 -15.45
C ARG A 292 12.24 15.54 -16.85
N ALA A 293 12.20 14.24 -17.11
CA ALA A 293 12.51 13.75 -18.44
C ALA A 293 11.36 13.91 -19.44
N LEU A 294 10.10 13.90 -19.00
CA LEU A 294 8.99 14.29 -19.86
C LEU A 294 9.16 15.74 -20.34
N ALA A 295 9.67 16.63 -19.48
CA ALA A 295 10.01 18.00 -19.86
C ALA A 295 11.16 18.05 -20.89
N TRP A 296 12.22 17.25 -20.71
CA TRP A 296 13.27 17.13 -21.71
C TRP A 296 12.82 16.49 -23.03
N ALA A 297 11.95 15.49 -22.98
CA ALA A 297 11.38 14.87 -24.17
C ALA A 297 10.49 15.87 -24.93
N ALA A 298 9.76 16.71 -24.20
CA ALA A 298 8.94 17.77 -24.77
C ALA A 298 9.78 18.79 -25.56
N SER A 299 10.97 19.17 -25.09
CA SER A 299 11.82 20.11 -25.84
C SER A 299 12.27 19.57 -27.20
N LEU A 300 12.45 18.25 -27.32
CA LEU A 300 12.78 17.59 -28.59
C LEU A 300 11.61 17.55 -29.59
N LEU A 301 10.40 17.88 -29.15
CA LEU A 301 9.20 18.00 -30.01
C LEU A 301 8.95 19.44 -30.47
N GLY A 302 9.80 20.40 -30.08
CA GLY A 302 9.64 21.83 -30.43
C GLY A 302 9.67 22.14 -31.94
N GLU A 303 10.18 21.23 -32.77
CA GLU A 303 10.22 21.37 -34.23
C GLU A 303 8.89 21.05 -34.94
N MET A 304 7.83 20.72 -34.19
CA MET A 304 6.51 20.52 -34.78
C MET A 304 5.92 21.82 -35.36
N PRO A 305 4.95 21.73 -36.31
CA PRO A 305 4.26 22.90 -36.84
C PRO A 305 3.74 23.81 -35.73
N LEU A 306 3.75 25.13 -35.99
CA LEU A 306 3.63 26.22 -35.01
C LEU A 306 2.60 25.98 -33.87
N GLY A 307 1.45 25.38 -34.17
CA GLY A 307 0.41 25.11 -33.18
C GLY A 307 0.85 24.16 -32.05
N GLY A 308 1.51 23.04 -32.40
CA GLY A 308 1.89 22.03 -31.41
C GLY A 308 3.04 22.48 -30.50
N ALA A 309 3.99 23.26 -31.03
CA ALA A 309 5.11 23.78 -30.24
C ALA A 309 4.64 24.78 -29.17
N VAL A 310 3.66 25.63 -29.51
CA VAL A 310 3.08 26.63 -28.59
C VAL A 310 2.31 25.97 -27.45
N GLU A 311 1.50 24.94 -27.74
CA GLU A 311 0.78 24.19 -26.72
C GLU A 311 1.73 23.50 -25.74
N LEU A 312 2.79 22.89 -26.26
CA LEU A 312 3.77 22.20 -25.43
C LEU A 312 4.58 23.18 -24.56
N ALA A 313 4.99 24.33 -25.10
CA ALA A 313 5.64 25.38 -24.33
C ALA A 313 4.73 25.92 -23.22
N ARG A 314 3.43 26.10 -23.50
CA ARG A 314 2.45 26.51 -22.48
C ARG A 314 2.31 25.45 -21.38
N ALA A 315 2.18 24.19 -21.75
CA ALA A 315 2.05 23.08 -20.81
C ALA A 315 3.32 22.93 -19.92
N LEU A 316 4.51 23.13 -20.50
CA LEU A 316 5.77 23.20 -19.74
C LEU A 316 5.76 24.38 -18.75
N GLY A 317 5.29 25.56 -19.14
CA GLY A 317 5.15 26.71 -18.23
C GLY A 317 4.19 26.45 -17.06
N VAL A 318 3.07 25.76 -17.31
CA VAL A 318 2.14 25.31 -16.27
C VAL A 318 2.84 24.33 -15.31
N ALA A 319 3.55 23.33 -15.85
CA ALA A 319 4.28 22.37 -15.05
C ALA A 319 5.42 22.98 -14.24
N ALA A 320 6.18 23.91 -14.82
CA ALA A 320 7.24 24.65 -14.14
C ALA A 320 6.67 25.42 -12.93
N SER A 321 5.57 26.14 -13.15
CA SER A 321 4.89 26.93 -12.11
C SER A 321 4.39 26.04 -10.97
N ALA A 322 3.76 24.90 -11.31
CA ALA A 322 3.30 23.92 -10.32
C ALA A 322 4.45 23.27 -9.55
N CYS A 323 5.59 23.02 -10.20
CA CYS A 323 6.76 22.41 -9.56
C CYS A 323 7.55 23.41 -8.68
N PHE A 324 7.52 24.71 -8.98
CA PHE A 324 8.11 25.76 -8.14
C PHE A 324 7.20 26.23 -7.00
N ALA A 325 5.92 25.83 -6.99
CA ALA A 325 5.00 26.15 -5.90
C ALA A 325 5.58 25.73 -4.54
N LYS A 326 5.39 26.59 -3.53
CA LYS A 326 5.98 26.40 -2.19
C LYS A 326 5.10 25.48 -1.35
N VAL A 327 5.69 24.39 -0.86
CA VAL A 327 5.10 23.49 0.13
C VAL A 327 5.63 23.85 1.52
N TYR A 328 4.73 23.98 2.49
CA TYR A 328 5.06 24.35 3.87
C TYR A 328 6.11 23.40 4.46
N ASN A 329 7.17 23.95 5.06
CA ASN A 329 8.32 23.24 5.63
C ASN A 329 9.12 22.32 4.68
N VAL A 330 8.86 22.35 3.36
CA VAL A 330 9.59 21.54 2.37
C VAL A 330 10.33 22.41 1.35
N GLY A 331 9.76 23.55 0.96
CA GLY A 331 10.30 24.42 -0.10
C GLY A 331 9.58 24.20 -1.42
N ALA A 332 10.29 24.28 -2.55
CA ALA A 332 9.68 24.04 -3.86
C ALA A 332 9.16 22.60 -3.97
N ARG A 333 8.00 22.42 -4.59
CA ARG A 333 7.34 21.12 -4.76
C ARG A 333 8.22 20.09 -5.47
N CYS A 334 8.94 20.53 -6.49
CA CYS A 334 9.97 19.77 -7.20
C CYS A 334 10.91 20.67 -8.04
N ALA A 335 11.94 21.25 -7.42
CA ALA A 335 12.88 22.12 -8.14
C ALA A 335 13.56 21.46 -9.35
N ARG A 336 13.83 20.14 -9.29
CA ARG A 336 14.51 19.41 -10.37
C ARG A 336 13.68 19.32 -11.65
N ALA A 337 12.38 19.03 -11.52
CA ALA A 337 11.47 19.02 -12.66
C ALA A 337 11.20 20.44 -13.17
N ALA A 338 11.07 21.40 -12.25
CA ALA A 338 10.84 22.80 -12.61
C ALA A 338 12.00 23.40 -13.43
N ASN A 339 13.25 23.10 -13.07
CA ASN A 339 14.45 23.52 -13.80
C ASN A 339 14.61 22.86 -15.18
N ALA A 340 13.88 21.78 -15.45
CA ALA A 340 13.94 21.06 -16.72
C ALA A 340 12.87 21.50 -17.72
N CYS A 341 11.79 22.14 -17.23
CA CYS A 341 10.76 22.76 -18.04
C CYS A 341 11.28 24.05 -18.66
#